data_AF-A0A7V0Y499-F1
#
_entry.id   AF-A0A7V0Y499-F1
#
_cell.length_a   1.000
_cell.length_b   1.000
_cell.length_c   1.000
_cell.angle_alpha   90.00
_cell.angle_beta   90.00
_cell.angle_gamma   90.00
#
_symmetry.space_group_name_H-M   'P 1'
#
loop_
_entity.id
_entity.type
_entity.pdbx_description
1 polymer ?
#
loop_
_entity_poly.entity_id
_entity_poly.type
_entity_poly.pdbx_seq_one_letter_code
_entity_poly.pdbx_strand_id
1 'polypeptide(L)'
;MFSGKEMPQEIRTKLGQIVDLQEQTATMRADAKSAQERIDALFRDQERLRENIKALRDTREDQELRSRRLDQLSKQEDQIQSTRAQVETLNQEIDAGQKRLSDLIANLSWQ
;
A
#
# COMPACT_ATOMS: atom_id res chain seq x y z
N MET A 1 -12.15 -17.42 -44.74
CA MET A 1 -11.83 -16.02 -44.36
C MET A 1 -12.75 -15.64 -43.22
N PHE A 2 -12.23 -15.50 -42.01
CA PHE A 2 -13.00 -14.95 -40.89
C PHE A 2 -13.16 -13.46 -41.14
N SER A 3 -14.21 -13.07 -41.89
CA SER A 3 -14.58 -11.66 -41.99
C SER A 3 -14.96 -11.21 -40.59
N GLY A 4 -14.07 -10.39 -40.02
CA GLY A 4 -14.18 -9.89 -38.66
C GLY A 4 -15.51 -9.19 -38.49
N LYS A 5 -16.39 -9.78 -37.67
CA LYS A 5 -17.41 -9.00 -37.00
C LYS A 5 -16.64 -7.94 -36.22
N GLU A 6 -16.72 -6.69 -36.66
CA GLU A 6 -16.18 -5.58 -35.89
C GLU A 6 -16.71 -5.72 -34.47
N MET A 7 -15.79 -5.80 -33.51
CA MET A 7 -16.16 -5.83 -32.10
C MET A 7 -17.04 -4.61 -31.84
N PRO A 8 -18.28 -4.81 -31.38
CA PRO A 8 -19.18 -3.73 -31.09
C PRO A 8 -18.52 -2.70 -30.19
N GLN A 9 -18.69 -1.42 -30.52
CA GLN A 9 -18.01 -0.32 -29.81
C GLN A 9 -18.24 -0.39 -28.28
N GLU A 10 -19.43 -0.83 -27.87
CA GLU A 10 -19.76 -1.06 -26.46
C GLU A 10 -18.86 -2.12 -25.79
N ILE A 11 -18.59 -3.26 -26.45
CA ILE A 11 -17.66 -4.27 -25.92
C ILE A 11 -16.25 -3.68 -25.82
N ARG A 12 -15.81 -2.96 -26.86
CA ARG A 12 -14.49 -2.32 -26.86
C ARG A 12 -14.33 -1.35 -25.69
N THR A 13 -15.36 -0.55 -25.41
CA THR A 13 -15.38 0.37 -24.27
C THR A 13 -15.36 -0.38 -22.93
N LYS A 14 -16.15 -1.45 -22.76
CA LYS A 14 -16.14 -2.26 -21.54
C LYS A 14 -14.80 -2.94 -21.30
N LEU A 15 -14.16 -3.46 -22.35
CA LEU A 15 -12.82 -4.04 -22.28
C LEU A 15 -11.76 -2.99 -21.91
N GLY A 16 -11.85 -1.78 -22.47
CA GLY A 16 -10.97 -0.68 -22.06
C GLY A 16 -11.09 -0.38 -20.57
N GLN A 17 -12.32 -0.25 -20.06
CA GLN A 17 -12.57 -0.03 -18.63
C GLN A 17 -12.03 -1.16 -17.74
N ILE A 18 -12.10 -2.41 -18.22
CA ILE A 18 -11.54 -3.57 -17.52
C ILE A 18 -10.02 -3.46 -17.42
N VAL A 19 -9.34 -3.14 -18.53
CA VAL A 19 -7.87 -2.99 -18.56
C VAL A 19 -7.45 -1.86 -17.63
N ASP A 20 -8.09 -0.69 -17.74
CA ASP A 20 -7.77 0.48 -16.89
C ASP A 20 -7.92 0.13 -15.40
N LEU A 21 -9.00 -0.56 -15.03
CA LEU A 21 -9.25 -0.95 -13.64
C LEU A 21 -8.25 -2.01 -13.14
N GLN A 22 -7.83 -2.94 -14.00
CA GLN A 22 -6.79 -3.90 -13.68
C GLN A 22 -5.45 -3.22 -13.42
N GLU A 23 -5.06 -2.26 -14.27
CA GLU A 23 -3.82 -1.49 -14.12
C GLU A 23 -3.83 -0.65 -12.83
N GLN A 24 -4.95 0.01 -12.53
CA GLN A 24 -5.13 0.75 -11.27
C GLN A 24 -5.02 -0.16 -10.06
N THR A 25 -5.71 -1.30 -10.06
CA THR A 25 -5.66 -2.28 -8.97
C THR A 25 -4.25 -2.85 -8.79
N ALA A 26 -3.52 -3.09 -9.88
CA ALA A 26 -2.15 -3.56 -9.83
C ALA A 26 -1.19 -2.52 -9.21
N THR A 27 -1.38 -1.24 -9.57
CA THR A 27 -0.64 -0.13 -8.99
C THR A 27 -0.90 -0.01 -7.49
N MET A 28 -2.17 -0.01 -7.07
CA MET A 28 -2.54 0.04 -5.65
C MET A 28 -1.93 -1.12 -4.85
N ARG A 29 -1.88 -2.34 -5.42
CA ARG A 29 -1.24 -3.50 -4.78
C ARG A 29 0.27 -3.30 -4.60
N ALA A 30 0.94 -2.71 -5.59
CA ALA A 30 2.36 -2.40 -5.47
C ALA A 30 2.60 -1.34 -4.39
N ASP A 31 1.75 -0.31 -4.33
CA ASP A 31 1.83 0.74 -3.31
C ASP A 31 1.58 0.19 -1.90
N ALA A 32 0.58 -0.68 -1.73
CA ALA A 32 0.29 -1.32 -0.45
C ALA A 32 1.47 -2.19 0.02
N LYS A 33 2.11 -2.92 -0.90
CA LYS A 33 3.31 -3.70 -0.62
C LYS A 33 4.47 -2.81 -0.19
N SER A 34 4.74 -1.73 -0.93
CA SER A 34 5.79 -0.77 -0.61
C SER A 34 5.58 -0.12 0.76
N ALA A 35 4.34 0.26 1.08
CA ALA A 35 3.96 0.78 2.38
C ALA A 35 4.18 -0.24 3.51
N GLN A 36 3.88 -1.52 3.27
CA GLN A 36 4.15 -2.59 4.23
C GLN A 36 5.66 -2.79 4.46
N GLU A 37 6.47 -2.80 3.39
CA GLU A 37 7.93 -2.91 3.49
C GLU A 37 8.53 -1.74 4.28
N ARG A 38 7.95 -0.53 4.16
CA ARG A 38 8.33 0.63 4.95
C ARG A 38 8.01 0.46 6.43
N ILE A 39 6.84 -0.08 6.78
CA ILE A 39 6.49 -0.42 8.17
C ILE A 39 7.52 -1.41 8.75
N ASP A 40 7.86 -2.45 8.00
CA ASP A 40 8.81 -3.47 8.45
C ASP A 40 10.22 -2.88 8.65
N ALA A 41 10.63 -1.94 7.79
CA ALA A 41 11.89 -1.21 7.94
C ALA A 41 11.90 -0.33 9.19
N LEU A 42 10.79 0.35 9.50
CA LEU A 42 10.65 1.14 10.73
C LEU A 42 10.76 0.26 11.97
N PHE A 43 10.12 -0.91 12.01
CA PHE A 43 10.26 -1.83 13.15
C PHE A 43 11.70 -2.30 13.37
N ARG A 44 12.44 -2.61 12.30
CA ARG A 44 13.87 -2.96 12.43
C ARG A 44 14.70 -1.80 12.99
N ASP A 45 14.41 -0.57 12.56
CA ASP A 45 15.11 0.60 13.09
C ASP A 45 14.76 0.87 14.56
N GLN A 46 13.50 0.69 14.95
CA GLN A 46 13.08 0.82 16.34
C GLN A 46 13.82 -0.15 17.26
N GLU A 47 14.03 -1.40 16.83
CA GLU A 47 14.79 -2.36 17.63
C GLU A 47 16.23 -1.89 17.84
N ARG A 48 16.89 -1.43 16.77
CA ARG A 48 18.23 -0.84 16.85
C ARG A 48 18.26 0.39 17.77
N LEU A 49 17.25 1.26 17.72
CA LEU A 49 17.13 2.42 18.62
C LEU A 49 16.96 1.99 20.07
N ARG A 50 16.16 0.96 20.35
CA ARG A 50 15.96 0.42 21.70
C ARG A 50 17.25 -0.19 22.25
N GLU A 51 17.97 -0.97 21.46
CA GLU A 51 19.30 -1.49 21.82
C GLU A 51 20.29 -0.36 22.11
N ASN A 52 20.32 0.64 21.23
CA ASN A 52 21.14 1.82 21.41
C ASN A 52 20.81 2.57 22.72
N ILE A 53 19.54 2.71 23.08
CA ILE A 53 19.12 3.32 24.35
C ILE A 53 19.56 2.47 25.54
N LYS A 54 19.45 1.14 25.47
CA LYS A 54 19.88 0.22 26.53
C LYS A 54 21.39 0.30 26.80
N ALA A 55 22.19 0.61 25.77
CA ALA A 55 23.64 0.74 25.87
C ALA A 55 24.12 2.08 26.46
N LEU A 56 23.24 3.08 26.59
CA LEU A 56 23.58 4.38 27.18
C LEU A 56 23.79 4.27 28.69
N ARG A 57 24.74 5.04 29.23
CA ARG A 57 24.99 5.17 30.67
C ARG A 57 24.17 6.34 31.24
N ASP A 58 24.40 6.66 32.51
CA ASP A 58 23.74 7.77 33.21
C ASP A 58 24.59 9.05 33.24
N THR A 59 25.42 9.27 32.22
CA THR A 59 26.10 10.56 32.05
C THR A 59 25.12 11.59 31.51
N ARG A 60 25.43 12.89 31.71
CA ARG A 60 24.58 13.98 31.20
C ARG A 60 24.41 13.93 29.68
N GLU A 61 25.49 13.63 28.96
CA GLU A 61 25.49 13.51 27.49
C GLU A 61 24.62 12.33 27.03
N ASP A 62 24.68 11.21 27.74
CA ASP A 62 23.87 10.03 27.44
C ASP A 62 22.38 10.26 27.72
N GLN A 63 22.03 11.08 28.72
CA GLN A 63 20.64 11.49 28.96
C GLN A 63 20.08 12.34 27.81
N GLU A 64 20.89 13.24 27.25
CA GLU A 64 20.49 14.03 26.07
C GLU A 64 20.31 13.13 24.84
N LEU A 65 21.21 12.17 24.61
CA LEU A 65 21.09 11.18 23.54
C LEU A 65 19.85 10.30 23.70
N ARG A 66 19.56 9.87 24.94
CA ARG A 66 18.35 9.09 25.27
C ARG A 66 17.09 9.86 24.89
N SER A 67 17.00 11.13 25.29
CA SER A 67 15.86 12.00 24.96
C SER A 67 15.62 12.10 23.45
N ARG A 68 16.69 12.37 22.67
CA ARG A 68 16.58 12.44 21.20
C ARG A 68 16.13 11.12 20.57
N ARG A 69 16.64 9.98 21.05
CA ARG A 69 16.26 8.65 20.53
C ARG A 69 14.82 8.30 20.88
N LEU A 70 14.32 8.70 22.04
CA LEU A 70 12.90 8.54 22.41
C LEU A 70 11.98 9.39 21.52
N ASP A 71 12.37 10.63 21.20
CA ASP A 71 11.65 11.46 20.24
C ASP A 71 11.63 10.83 18.83
N GLN A 72 12.75 10.26 18.39
CA GLN A 72 12.80 9.50 17.13
C GLN A 72 11.86 8.29 17.15
N LEU A 73 11.83 7.51 18.23
CA LEU A 73 10.91 6.38 18.38
C LEU A 73 9.45 6.84 18.29
N SER A 74 9.08 7.92 18.98
CA SER A 74 7.72 8.47 18.93
C SER A 74 7.31 8.84 17.51
N LYS A 75 8.18 9.54 16.76
CA LYS A 75 7.91 9.91 15.36
C LYS A 75 7.76 8.69 14.45
N GLN A 76 8.50 7.62 14.72
CA GLN A 76 8.36 6.37 13.96
C GLN A 76 7.04 5.67 14.25
N GLU A 77 6.55 5.69 15.48
CA GLU A 77 5.21 5.17 15.81
C GLU A 77 4.11 5.93 15.07
N ASP A 78 4.19 7.26 15.03
CA ASP A 78 3.24 8.09 14.25
C ASP A 78 3.27 7.73 12.75
N GLN A 79 4.48 7.53 12.21
CA GLN A 79 4.66 7.10 10.82
C GLN A 79 4.08 5.70 10.57
N ILE A 80 4.28 4.75 11.49
CA ILE A 80 3.72 3.40 11.39
C ILE A 80 2.19 3.46 11.39
N GLN A 81 1.59 4.24 12.29
CA GLN A 81 0.14 4.39 12.37
C GLN A 81 -0.43 4.98 11.07
N SER A 82 0.16 6.06 10.58
CA SER A 82 -0.25 6.68 9.31
C SER A 82 -0.10 5.73 8.12
N THR A 83 1.02 5.01 8.04
CA THR A 83 1.27 4.06 6.95
C THR A 83 0.32 2.86 7.01
N ARG A 84 -0.06 2.40 8.20
CA ARG A 84 -1.07 1.34 8.37
C ARG A 84 -2.44 1.77 7.86
N ALA A 85 -2.85 3.00 8.18
CA ALA A 85 -4.09 3.56 7.65
C ALA A 85 -4.07 3.64 6.12
N GLN A 86 -2.93 4.02 5.52
CA GLN A 86 -2.76 4.01 4.07
C GLN A 86 -2.91 2.60 3.48
N VAL A 87 -2.28 1.59 4.08
CA VAL A 87 -2.40 0.19 3.65
C VAL A 87 -3.85 -0.28 3.73
N GLU A 88 -4.56 0.05 4.80
CA GLU A 88 -5.98 -0.29 4.97
C GLU A 88 -6.84 0.34 3.87
N THR A 89 -6.67 1.64 3.60
CA THR A 89 -7.37 2.34 2.51
C THR A 89 -7.09 1.69 1.16
N LEU A 90 -5.82 1.42 0.84
CA LEU A 90 -5.43 0.78 -0.42
C LEU A 90 -6.06 -0.61 -0.56
N ASN A 91 -6.10 -1.40 0.51
CA ASN A 91 -6.74 -2.73 0.49
C ASN A 91 -8.24 -2.63 0.25
N GLN A 92 -8.93 -1.66 0.86
CA GLN A 92 -10.35 -1.40 0.61
C GLN A 92 -10.61 -1.00 -0.85
N GLU A 93 -9.77 -0.14 -1.42
CA GLU A 93 -9.85 0.26 -2.83
C GLU A 93 -9.57 -0.90 -3.78
N ILE A 94 -8.58 -1.75 -3.46
CA ILE A 94 -8.26 -2.97 -4.21
C ILE A 94 -9.46 -3.93 -4.21
N ASP A 95 -10.11 -4.14 -3.05
CA ASP A 95 -11.28 -5.01 -2.95
C ASP A 95 -12.48 -4.46 -3.71
N ALA A 96 -12.70 -3.15 -3.66
CA ALA A 96 -13.73 -2.49 -4.44
C ALA A 96 -13.46 -2.60 -5.96
N GLY A 97 -12.21 -2.41 -6.37
CA GLY A 97 -11.77 -2.58 -7.75
C GLY A 97 -11.97 -4.00 -8.27
N GLN A 98 -11.66 -5.02 -7.45
CA GLN A 98 -11.89 -6.42 -7.81
C GLN A 98 -13.37 -6.76 -7.96
N LYS A 99 -14.24 -6.23 -7.09
CA LYS A 99 -15.69 -6.42 -7.22
C LYS A 99 -16.20 -5.80 -8.51
N ARG A 100 -15.83 -4.54 -8.78
CA ARG A 100 -16.21 -3.85 -10.01
C ARG A 100 -15.69 -4.55 -11.27
N LEU A 101 -14.47 -5.07 -11.23
CA LEU A 101 -13.91 -5.87 -12.32
C LEU A 101 -14.74 -7.13 -12.57
N SER A 102 -15.09 -7.84 -11.50
CA SER A 102 -15.93 -9.04 -11.57
C SER A 102 -17.30 -8.73 -12.16
N ASP A 103 -17.92 -7.61 -11.75
CA ASP A 103 -19.20 -7.16 -12.29
C ASP A 103 -19.10 -6.80 -13.78
N LEU A 104 -18.04 -6.10 -14.19
CA LEU A 104 -17.82 -5.75 -15.61
C LEU A 104 -17.64 -7.00 -16.47
N ILE A 105 -16.92 -8.01 -15.96
CA ILE A 105 -16.71 -9.29 -16.65
C ILE A 105 -18.01 -10.11 -16.71
N ALA A 106 -18.80 -10.15 -15.63
CA ALA A 106 -20.06 -10.88 -15.59
C ALA A 106 -21.11 -10.27 -16.54
N ASN A 107 -21.10 -8.94 -16.70
CA ASN A 107 -21.99 -8.21 -17.61
C ASN A 107 -21.39 -8.04 -19.02
N LEU A 108 -20.34 -8.80 -19.34
CA LEU A 108 -19.71 -8.86 -20.66
C LEU A 108 -20.47 -9.86 -21.54
N SER A 109 -21.77 -9.66 -21.67
CA SER A 109 -22.64 -10.42 -22.57
C SER A 109 -23.14 -9.53 -23.71
N TRP A 110 -23.22 -10.12 -24.90
CA TRP A 110 -23.95 -9.57 -26.04
C TRP A 110 -25.29 -10.30 -26.16
N GLN A 111 -26.40 -9.55 -26.22
CA GLN A 111 -27.65 -10.04 -26.80
C GLN A 111 -27.66 -9.73 -28.30
#